data_AF-A0A8K0ICS7-F1
#
_entry.id   AF-A0A8K0ICS7-F1
#
_cell.length_a   1.000
_cell.length_b   1.000
_cell.length_c   1.000
_cell.angle_alpha   90.00
_cell.angle_beta   90.00
_cell.angle_gamma   90.00
#
_symmetry.space_group_name_H-M   'P 1'
#
loop_
_entity.id
_entity.type
_entity.pdbx_description
1 polymer ?
#
loop_
_entity_poly.entity_id
_entity_poly.type
_entity_poly.pdbx_seq_one_letter_code
_entity_poly.pdbx_strand_id
1 'polypeptide(L)'
;MEDARALFGNNYAMTLRNGLFLRNCGPAASPCLVSSELISERLYLASCGHKGDNISCFSNGTTAGYLSEEFVTKINCTSLFTTARYNRIAMSQPELVFGEAEIGWWMDGGECQCSANATCTRATTTVPEKMGYRCACVPGFLGDGFVAGEGCRKG
;
A
#
# COMPACT_ATOMS: atom_id res chain seq x y z
N MET A 1 8.37 -15.08 -1.39
CA MET A 1 7.63 -13.85 -1.73
C MET A 1 6.13 -14.07 -2.00
N GLU A 2 5.62 -15.30 -1.90
CA GLU A 2 4.25 -15.65 -2.23
C GLU A 2 3.20 -14.88 -1.41
N ASP A 3 3.43 -14.70 -0.10
CA ASP A 3 2.54 -13.93 0.77
C ASP A 3 2.40 -12.45 0.36
N ALA A 4 3.46 -11.87 -0.21
CA ALA A 4 3.40 -10.50 -0.70
C ALA A 4 2.50 -10.36 -1.94
N ARG A 5 2.28 -11.44 -2.70
CA ARG A 5 1.39 -11.43 -3.87
C ARG A 5 -0.07 -11.27 -3.47
N ALA A 6 -0.46 -11.74 -2.28
CA ALA A 6 -1.80 -11.55 -1.75
C ALA A 6 -2.15 -10.07 -1.48
N LEU A 7 -1.15 -9.18 -1.47
CA LEU A 7 -1.33 -7.74 -1.31
C LEU A 7 -1.57 -7.02 -2.65
N PHE A 8 -1.69 -7.78 -3.75
CA PHE A 8 -1.98 -7.29 -5.09
C PHE A 8 -3.12 -8.09 -5.69
N GLY A 9 -4.09 -7.40 -6.28
CA GLY A 9 -5.17 -7.99 -7.05
C GLY A 9 -5.57 -7.11 -8.22
N ASN A 10 -6.63 -7.50 -8.90
CA ASN A 10 -7.10 -6.79 -10.11
C ASN A 10 -7.50 -5.34 -9.84
N ASN A 11 -7.98 -5.06 -8.63
CA ASN A 11 -8.64 -3.82 -8.24
C ASN A 11 -8.11 -3.25 -6.93
N TYR A 12 -7.02 -3.81 -6.40
CA TYR A 12 -6.37 -3.33 -5.19
C TYR A 12 -4.88 -3.65 -5.23
N ALA A 13 -4.10 -2.84 -4.53
CA ALA A 13 -2.66 -3.04 -4.38
C ALA A 13 -2.13 -2.26 -3.17
N MET A 14 -0.94 -2.64 -2.70
CA MET A 14 -0.20 -1.78 -1.79
C MET A 14 0.01 -0.39 -2.40
N THR A 15 -0.25 0.66 -1.61
CA THR A 15 0.01 2.03 -2.04
C THR A 15 1.51 2.32 -2.00
N LEU A 16 1.94 3.39 -2.67
CA LEU A 16 3.32 3.88 -2.58
C LEU A 16 3.67 4.50 -1.21
N ARG A 17 2.73 4.52 -0.25
CA ARG A 17 2.99 4.94 1.14
C ARG A 17 3.62 3.85 1.99
N ASN A 18 3.89 2.69 1.41
CA ASN A 18 4.57 1.59 2.09
C ASN A 18 6.08 1.64 1.85
N GLY A 19 6.85 1.57 2.92
CA GLY A 19 8.22 1.08 2.88
C GLY A 19 8.22 -0.45 3.00
N LEU A 20 9.06 -1.13 2.22
CA LEU A 20 9.21 -2.58 2.25
C LEU A 20 10.56 -2.94 2.86
N PHE A 21 10.59 -3.90 3.78
CA PHE A 21 11.80 -4.50 4.31
C PHE A 21 11.90 -5.93 3.82
N LEU A 22 12.98 -6.22 3.12
CA LEU A 22 13.13 -7.39 2.26
C LEU A 22 14.38 -8.16 2.69
N ARG A 23 14.35 -9.49 2.61
CA ARG A 23 15.48 -10.33 3.03
C ARG A 23 16.16 -11.05 1.88
N ASN A 24 17.46 -11.24 2.05
CA ASN A 24 18.34 -12.02 1.18
C ASN A 24 18.22 -11.56 -0.28
N CYS A 25 18.34 -10.25 -0.45
CA CYS A 25 18.38 -9.59 -1.75
C CYS A 25 19.77 -9.73 -2.37
N GLY A 26 19.85 -9.99 -3.68
CA GLY A 26 21.11 -9.96 -4.43
C GLY A 26 21.05 -9.01 -5.62
N PRO A 27 22.19 -8.47 -6.11
CA PRO A 27 23.23 -7.78 -5.33
C PRO A 27 22.62 -6.79 -4.33
N ALA A 28 23.40 -6.34 -3.33
CA ALA A 28 22.89 -5.57 -2.18
C ALA A 28 22.02 -4.38 -2.63
N ALA A 29 20.70 -4.55 -2.52
CA ALA A 29 19.77 -3.44 -2.64
C ALA A 29 20.07 -2.46 -1.50
N SER A 30 19.71 -1.19 -1.70
CA SER A 30 20.09 -0.09 -0.81
C SER A 30 19.87 -0.45 0.67
N PRO A 31 20.91 -0.29 1.52
CA PRO A 31 20.82 -0.65 2.92
C PRO A 31 19.79 0.23 3.63
N CYS A 32 19.09 -0.34 4.60
CA CYS A 32 18.15 0.39 5.44
C CYS A 32 18.90 1.42 6.28
N LEU A 33 18.47 2.69 6.24
CA LEU A 33 18.93 3.69 7.22
C LEU A 33 18.36 3.43 8.62
N VAL A 34 17.26 2.67 8.70
CA VAL A 34 16.64 2.25 9.95
C VAL A 34 17.34 1.00 10.45
N SER A 35 17.79 1.02 11.71
CA SER A 35 18.42 -0.12 12.38
C SER A 35 17.46 -1.31 12.47
N SER A 36 17.96 -2.50 12.18
CA SER A 36 17.21 -3.74 12.30
C SER A 36 16.78 -4.03 13.74
N GLU A 37 17.55 -3.59 14.74
CA GLU A 37 17.23 -3.74 16.16
C GLU A 37 15.96 -2.97 16.53
N LEU A 38 15.82 -1.73 16.04
CA LEU A 38 14.61 -0.92 16.25
C LEU A 38 13.37 -1.58 15.63
N ILE A 39 13.54 -2.19 14.45
CA ILE A 39 12.45 -2.91 13.79
C ILE A 39 12.05 -4.14 14.59
N SER A 40 13.01 -4.93 15.09
CA SER A 40 12.71 -6.08 15.94
C SER A 40 12.01 -5.69 17.23
N GLU A 41 12.44 -4.61 17.89
CA GLU A 41 11.79 -4.12 19.12
C GLU A 41 10.34 -3.71 18.85
N ARG A 42 10.11 -2.94 17.78
CA ARG A 42 8.76 -2.48 17.40
C ARG A 42 7.82 -3.62 17.02
N LEU A 43 8.35 -4.68 16.44
CA LEU A 43 7.59 -5.88 16.06
C LEU A 43 7.57 -6.96 17.15
N TYR A 44 8.18 -6.72 18.31
CA TYR A 44 8.33 -7.71 19.39
C TYR A 44 8.99 -9.02 18.93
N LEU A 45 9.98 -8.92 18.04
CA LEU A 45 10.71 -10.06 17.49
C LEU A 45 12.03 -10.27 18.23
N ALA A 46 12.41 -11.54 18.44
CA ALA A 46 13.72 -11.89 18.99
C ALA A 46 14.86 -11.56 18.03
N SER A 47 14.62 -11.65 16.71
CA SER A 47 15.55 -11.23 15.67
C SER A 47 14.83 -10.94 14.35
N CYS A 48 15.46 -10.13 13.49
CA CYS A 48 14.99 -9.85 12.14
C CYS A 48 15.46 -10.88 11.10
N GLY A 49 15.84 -12.09 11.53
CA GLY A 49 16.36 -13.15 10.68
C GLY A 49 17.39 -14.04 11.36
N HIS A 50 17.95 -14.97 10.60
CA HIS A 50 19.10 -15.76 11.01
C HIS A 50 20.40 -14.97 10.90
N LYS A 51 21.44 -15.41 11.62
CA LYS A 51 22.76 -14.77 11.58
C LYS A 51 23.32 -14.87 10.15
N GLY A 52 23.41 -13.73 9.46
CA GLY A 52 23.85 -13.64 8.06
C GLY A 52 22.76 -13.22 7.06
N ASP A 53 21.49 -13.15 7.49
CA ASP A 53 20.43 -12.57 6.66
C ASP A 53 20.72 -11.10 6.37
N ASN A 54 20.63 -10.69 5.10
CA ASN A 54 20.69 -9.29 4.72
C ASN A 54 19.29 -8.68 4.69
N ILE A 55 19.14 -7.43 5.14
CA ILE A 55 17.88 -6.69 5.08
C ILE A 55 18.08 -5.45 4.20
N SER A 56 17.34 -5.40 3.10
CA SER A 56 17.28 -4.24 2.21
C SER A 56 15.94 -3.53 2.37
N CYS A 57 15.93 -2.22 2.21
CA CYS A 57 14.69 -1.45 2.19
C CYS A 57 14.37 -0.99 0.78
N PHE A 58 13.08 -0.92 0.50
CA PHE A 58 12.57 -0.19 -0.64
C PHE A 58 11.57 0.84 -0.17
N SER A 59 11.70 2.07 -0.68
CA SER A 59 10.74 3.14 -0.50
C SER A 59 10.67 3.94 -1.79
N ASN A 60 9.48 4.37 -2.19
CA ASN A 60 9.34 5.27 -3.33
C ASN A 60 9.48 6.74 -2.86
N GLY A 61 10.01 7.60 -3.73
CA GLY A 61 10.08 9.04 -3.49
C GLY A 61 8.73 9.75 -3.58
N THR A 62 7.70 9.07 -4.09
CA THR A 62 6.33 9.59 -4.21
C THR A 62 5.37 8.77 -3.34
N THR A 63 4.29 9.42 -2.86
CA THR A 63 3.27 8.80 -2.00
C THR A 63 1.92 8.59 -2.71
N ALA A 64 1.87 8.87 -4.01
CA ALA A 64 0.66 8.88 -4.81
C ALA A 64 0.64 7.70 -5.79
N GLY A 65 -0.35 6.82 -5.66
CA GLY A 65 -0.51 5.63 -6.50
C GLY A 65 -0.13 4.34 -5.79
N TYR A 66 0.19 3.33 -6.59
CA TYR A 66 0.31 1.94 -6.17
C TYR A 66 1.68 1.35 -6.53
N LEU A 67 2.16 0.43 -5.72
CA LEU A 67 3.25 -0.47 -6.10
C LEU A 67 2.73 -1.41 -7.20
N SER A 68 3.55 -1.71 -8.20
CA SER A 68 3.21 -2.74 -9.18
C SER A 68 3.57 -4.13 -8.63
N GLU A 69 2.76 -5.15 -8.96
CA GLU A 69 3.12 -6.54 -8.64
C GLU A 69 4.42 -6.93 -9.35
N GLU A 70 4.63 -6.40 -10.56
CA GLU A 70 5.87 -6.56 -11.33
C GLU A 70 7.09 -6.06 -10.54
N PHE A 71 6.96 -4.95 -9.81
CA PHE A 71 8.04 -4.48 -8.95
C PHE A 71 8.39 -5.54 -7.92
N VAL A 72 7.42 -6.02 -7.14
CA VAL A 72 7.67 -7.03 -6.08
C VAL A 72 8.24 -8.31 -6.68
N THR A 73 7.66 -8.82 -7.76
CA THR A 73 8.09 -10.10 -8.38
C THR A 73 9.43 -10.03 -9.08
N LYS A 74 9.87 -8.85 -9.56
CA LYS A 74 11.18 -8.68 -10.21
C LYS A 74 12.32 -8.38 -9.25
N ILE A 75 12.05 -8.04 -8.00
CA ILE A 75 13.15 -7.84 -7.04
C ILE A 75 13.79 -9.20 -6.77
N ASN A 76 15.12 -9.24 -6.80
CA ASN A 76 15.88 -10.46 -6.54
C ASN A 76 16.06 -10.67 -5.02
N CYS A 77 14.96 -10.71 -4.28
CA CYS A 77 14.92 -10.98 -2.84
C CYS A 77 14.08 -12.23 -2.56
N THR A 78 14.35 -12.90 -1.44
CA THR A 78 13.68 -14.17 -1.12
C THR A 78 12.31 -13.97 -0.44
N SER A 79 12.21 -12.97 0.44
CA SER A 79 11.01 -12.75 1.25
C SER A 79 10.79 -11.28 1.59
N LEU A 80 9.51 -10.90 1.67
CA LEU A 80 9.07 -9.70 2.38
C LEU A 80 9.10 -10.01 3.88
N PHE A 81 9.91 -9.27 4.63
CA PHE A 81 10.01 -9.43 6.08
C PHE A 81 8.93 -8.63 6.80
N THR A 82 8.84 -7.34 6.50
CA THR A 82 7.82 -6.46 7.09
C THR A 82 7.59 -5.28 6.16
N THR A 83 6.47 -4.58 6.38
CA THR A 83 6.15 -3.31 5.75
C THR A 83 6.15 -2.21 6.82
N ALA A 84 6.40 -0.98 6.40
CA ALA A 84 6.17 0.20 7.22
C ALA A 84 5.24 1.14 6.48
N ARG A 85 4.03 1.33 7.00
CA ARG A 85 3.10 2.33 6.48
C ARG A 85 3.55 3.72 6.91
N TYR A 86 3.63 4.62 5.96
CA TYR A 86 3.87 6.02 6.22
C TYR A 86 2.56 6.74 6.56
N ASN A 87 2.41 7.12 7.82
CA ASN A 87 1.25 7.82 8.32
C ASN A 87 1.56 9.31 8.51
N ARG A 88 0.78 10.18 7.86
CA ARG A 88 0.80 11.63 8.12
C ARG A 88 -0.52 12.05 8.72
N ILE A 89 -0.63 11.96 10.04
CA ILE A 89 -1.78 12.49 10.77
C ILE A 89 -1.71 14.03 10.82
N ALA A 90 -0.50 14.60 10.93
CA ALA A 90 -0.24 16.04 10.85
C ALA A 90 1.16 16.30 10.24
N MET A 91 1.38 17.48 9.65
CA MET A 91 2.68 17.86 9.05
C MET A 91 3.86 17.78 10.02
N SER A 92 3.62 17.85 11.33
CA SER A 92 4.62 17.89 12.39
C SER A 92 4.96 16.53 13.01
N GLN A 93 4.20 15.46 12.72
CA GLN A 93 4.39 14.14 13.33
C GLN A 93 4.28 13.04 12.27
N PRO A 94 5.32 12.84 11.44
CA PRO A 94 5.39 11.68 10.59
C PRO A 94 5.56 10.41 11.44
N GLU A 95 4.71 9.43 11.22
CA GLU A 95 4.76 8.14 11.91
C GLU A 95 5.02 7.02 10.90
N LEU A 96 5.90 6.09 11.28
CA LEU A 96 6.11 4.83 10.58
C LEU A 96 5.51 3.72 11.42
N VAL A 97 4.53 3.02 10.87
CA VAL A 97 3.88 1.89 11.52
C VAL A 97 4.38 0.60 10.90
N PHE A 98 5.23 -0.12 11.64
CA PHE A 98 5.81 -1.39 11.21
C PHE A 98 4.79 -2.52 11.33
N GLY A 99 4.84 -3.48 10.41
CA GLY A 99 3.94 -4.64 10.37
C GLY A 99 2.58 -4.34 9.75
N GLU A 100 2.34 -3.12 9.29
CA GLU A 100 1.13 -2.71 8.58
C GLU A 100 1.42 -2.38 7.13
N ALA A 101 0.58 -2.86 6.23
CA ALA A 101 0.60 -2.50 4.82
C ALA A 101 -0.64 -1.65 4.50
N GLU A 102 -0.43 -0.48 3.91
CA GLU A 102 -1.52 0.32 3.35
C GLU A 102 -1.91 -0.23 1.99
N ILE A 103 -3.13 -0.75 1.89
CA ILE A 103 -3.74 -1.20 0.63
C ILE A 103 -4.77 -0.16 0.21
N GLY A 104 -4.73 0.23 -1.06
CA GLY A 104 -5.82 0.97 -1.66
C GLY A 104 -6.48 0.14 -2.76
N TRP A 105 -7.65 0.60 -3.20
CA TRP A 105 -8.46 -0.10 -4.18
C TRP A 105 -9.19 0.88 -5.11
N TRP A 106 -9.69 0.37 -6.22
CA TRP A 106 -10.44 1.11 -7.22
C TRP A 106 -11.45 0.23 -7.95
N MET A 107 -12.50 0.84 -8.48
CA MET A 107 -13.34 0.19 -9.49
C MET A 107 -12.76 0.44 -10.87
N ASP A 108 -12.76 -0.60 -11.70
CA ASP A 108 -12.37 -0.47 -13.11
C ASP A 108 -13.41 0.38 -13.86
N GLY A 109 -12.93 1.26 -14.73
CA GLY A 109 -13.81 1.97 -15.66
C GLY A 109 -13.36 3.37 -16.00
N GLY A 110 -13.71 3.79 -17.22
CA GLY A 110 -13.48 5.13 -17.72
C GLY A 110 -14.54 6.14 -17.27
N GLU A 111 -15.75 5.72 -16.90
CA GLU A 111 -16.82 6.61 -16.43
C GLU A 111 -17.27 6.22 -15.03
N CYS A 112 -17.51 7.21 -14.18
CA CYS A 112 -17.84 6.98 -12.79
C CYS A 112 -19.30 6.53 -12.64
N GLN A 113 -19.52 5.36 -12.05
CA GLN A 113 -20.86 4.89 -11.72
C GLN A 113 -21.19 5.16 -10.24
N CYS A 114 -21.12 6.44 -9.86
CA CYS A 114 -21.42 6.88 -8.50
C CYS A 114 -22.91 7.22 -8.35
N SER A 115 -23.49 6.88 -7.20
CA SER A 115 -24.89 7.17 -6.90
C SER A 115 -25.16 8.68 -6.87
N ALA A 116 -26.44 9.06 -6.90
CA ALA A 116 -26.82 10.43 -6.53
C ALA A 116 -26.26 10.79 -5.15
N ASN A 117 -25.85 12.05 -4.95
CA ASN A 117 -25.22 12.53 -3.71
C ASN A 117 -23.87 11.85 -3.38
N ALA A 118 -23.13 11.37 -4.38
CA ALA A 118 -21.76 10.92 -4.23
C ALA A 118 -20.81 11.78 -5.08
N THR A 119 -19.56 11.89 -4.64
CA THR A 119 -18.46 12.43 -5.44
C THR A 119 -17.69 11.30 -6.10
N CYS A 120 -17.26 11.52 -7.34
CA CYS A 120 -16.33 10.62 -8.01
C CYS A 120 -14.89 11.14 -7.87
N THR A 121 -13.99 10.27 -7.41
CA THR A 121 -12.55 10.50 -7.45
C THR A 121 -11.91 9.54 -8.43
N ARG A 122 -11.14 10.06 -9.39
CA ARG A 122 -10.33 9.23 -10.28
C ARG A 122 -9.19 8.61 -9.50
N ALA A 123 -8.95 7.32 -9.72
CA ALA A 123 -7.84 6.59 -9.13
C ALA A 123 -6.91 6.14 -10.25
N THR A 124 -5.60 6.32 -10.04
CA THR A 124 -4.61 5.58 -10.83
C THR A 124 -4.75 4.09 -10.51
N THR A 125 -4.32 3.23 -11.43
CA THR A 125 -4.28 1.78 -11.19
C THR A 125 -2.83 1.30 -11.24
N THR A 126 -2.62 0.02 -10.98
CA THR A 126 -1.30 -0.62 -11.17
C THR A 126 -0.93 -0.80 -12.64
N VAL A 127 -1.89 -0.67 -13.56
CA VAL A 127 -1.68 -0.81 -15.00
C VAL A 127 -1.53 0.58 -15.62
N PRO A 128 -0.44 0.84 -16.37
CA PRO A 128 -0.26 2.11 -17.07
C PRO A 128 -1.48 2.45 -17.94
N GLU A 129 -1.87 3.72 -17.96
CA GLU A 129 -2.98 4.27 -18.77
C GLU A 129 -4.39 3.76 -18.42
N LYS A 130 -4.51 2.68 -17.63
CA LYS A 130 -5.80 2.25 -17.09
C LYS A 130 -6.15 3.13 -15.89
N MET A 131 -7.28 3.80 -15.99
CA MET A 131 -7.87 4.59 -14.91
C MET A 131 -8.96 3.79 -14.21
N GLY A 132 -9.03 3.96 -12.90
CA GLY A 132 -10.14 3.51 -12.08
C GLY A 132 -10.87 4.70 -11.45
N TYR A 133 -11.86 4.39 -10.63
CA TYR A 133 -12.57 5.40 -9.86
C TYR A 133 -12.99 4.88 -8.49
N ARG A 134 -13.26 5.82 -7.61
CA ARG A 134 -13.89 5.60 -6.31
C ARG A 134 -15.05 6.57 -6.14
N CYS A 135 -16.09 6.11 -5.47
CA CYS A 135 -17.22 6.92 -5.08
C CYS A 135 -17.19 7.14 -3.56
N ALA A 136 -17.63 8.31 -3.12
CA ALA A 136 -17.81 8.63 -1.71
C ALA A 136 -19.02 9.52 -1.53
N CYS A 137 -19.89 9.20 -0.56
CA CYS A 137 -21.05 10.03 -0.26
C CYS A 137 -20.63 11.43 0.18
N VAL A 138 -21.38 12.44 -0.27
CA VAL A 138 -21.21 13.81 0.19
C VAL A 138 -21.61 13.93 1.66
N PRO A 139 -21.13 14.94 2.41
CA PRO A 139 -21.52 15.14 3.79
C PRO A 139 -23.05 15.16 3.98
N GLY A 140 -23.53 14.46 5.02
CA GLY A 140 -24.97 14.29 5.29
C GLY A 140 -25.61 13.08 4.59
N PHE A 141 -24.83 12.30 3.84
CA PHE A 141 -25.26 11.04 3.25
C PHE A 141 -24.33 9.90 3.67
N LEU A 142 -24.90 8.69 3.77
CA LEU A 142 -24.22 7.47 4.19
C LEU A 142 -24.46 6.36 3.16
N GLY A 143 -23.46 5.49 3.00
CA GLY A 143 -23.48 4.34 2.11
C GLY A 143 -22.17 4.15 1.35
N ASP A 144 -22.16 3.24 0.40
CA ASP A 144 -20.96 2.90 -0.40
C ASP A 144 -20.66 3.89 -1.53
N GLY A 145 -21.66 4.69 -1.93
CA GLY A 145 -21.57 5.69 -2.98
C GLY A 145 -21.67 5.18 -4.41
N PHE A 146 -21.91 3.89 -4.64
CA PHE A 146 -21.97 3.31 -6.00
C PHE A 146 -23.42 3.11 -6.45
N VAL A 147 -23.69 3.30 -7.75
CA VAL A 147 -25.04 3.06 -8.32
C VAL A 147 -25.43 1.58 -8.22
N ALA A 148 -24.48 0.67 -8.47
CA ALA A 148 -24.71 -0.77 -8.43
C ALA A 148 -24.68 -1.37 -7.02
N GLY A 149 -24.53 -0.53 -5.99
CA GLY A 149 -24.45 -0.92 -4.58
C GLY A 149 -25.61 -0.36 -3.76
N GLU A 150 -25.34 -0.03 -2.50
CA GLU A 150 -26.34 0.60 -1.62
C GLU A 150 -26.64 2.06 -1.98
N GLY A 151 -25.68 2.70 -2.66
CA GLY A 151 -25.69 4.11 -3.00
C GLY A 151 -25.63 5.00 -1.76
N CYS A 152 -25.86 6.30 -1.94
CA CYS A 152 -25.90 7.27 -0.85
C CYS A 152 -27.33 7.55 -0.41
N ARG A 153 -27.56 7.45 0.90
CA ARG A 153 -28.85 7.71 1.55
C ARG A 153 -28.69 8.80 2.59
N LYS A 154 -29.71 9.62 2.79
CA LYS A 154 -29.67 10.69 3.78
C LYS A 154 -29.48 10.10 5.18
N GLY A 155 -28.48 10.61 5.90
CA GLY A 155 -28.17 10.22 7.28
C GLY A 155 -29.08 10.86 8.30
#